data_AF-A0A1F5WAN3-F1
#
_entry.id   AF-A0A1F5WAN3-F1
#
_cell.length_a   1.000
_cell.length_b   1.000
_cell.length_c   1.000
_cell.angle_alpha   90.00
_cell.angle_beta   90.00
_cell.angle_gamma   90.00
#
_symmetry.space_group_name_H-M   'P 1'
#
loop_
_entity.id
_entity.type
_entity.pdbx_description
1 polymer ?
#
loop_
_entity_poly.entity_id
_entity_poly.type
_entity_poly.pdbx_seq_one_letter_code
_entity_poly.pdbx_strand_id
1 'polypeptide(L)'
;MPGPSNTNRELQNIFELAVKEKIDAVAIVTIDLHMPRTLVMAQRHLAKHKFRRLDARFFVSEQVLAEADPKTYGQRRETLRRSKAMARNWAREQLGIFKVITDAYGDEKPKVAA
;
A
#
# COMPACT_ATOMS: atom_id res chain seq x y z
N MET A 1 11.06 -9.58 -16.06
CA MET A 1 11.65 -8.22 -16.09
C MET A 1 11.19 -7.48 -14.86
N PRO A 2 12.07 -6.77 -14.12
CA PRO A 2 11.60 -5.85 -13.09
C PRO A 2 10.96 -4.65 -13.82
N GLY A 3 9.64 -4.58 -13.78
CA GLY A 3 8.87 -3.41 -14.15
C GLY A 3 8.43 -2.66 -12.89
N PRO A 4 7.95 -1.41 -13.01
CA PRO A 4 7.44 -0.66 -11.87
C PRO A 4 6.33 -1.45 -11.16
N SER A 5 6.31 -1.38 -9.83
CA SER A 5 5.15 -1.86 -9.08
C SER A 5 3.96 -0.93 -9.33
N ASN A 6 2.82 -1.48 -9.77
CA ASN A 6 1.58 -0.73 -9.92
C ASN A 6 1.19 0.00 -8.62
N THR A 7 1.31 -0.68 -7.47
CA THR A 7 1.05 -0.07 -6.15
C THR A 7 1.97 1.13 -5.88
N ASN A 8 3.25 1.03 -6.26
CA ASN A 8 4.19 2.13 -6.06
C ASN A 8 3.80 3.36 -6.91
N ARG A 9 3.35 3.13 -8.14
CA ARG A 9 2.87 4.18 -9.05
C ARG A 9 1.54 4.78 -8.57
N GLU A 10 0.61 3.97 -8.11
CA GLU A 10 -0.66 4.43 -7.55
C GLU A 10 -0.43 5.33 -6.33
N LEU A 11 0.44 4.93 -5.41
CA LEU A 11 0.81 5.76 -4.25
C LEU A 11 1.42 7.10 -4.67
N GLN A 12 2.31 7.09 -5.66
CA GLN A 12 2.85 8.33 -6.22
C GLN A 12 1.75 9.23 -6.77
N ASN A 13 0.85 8.69 -7.59
CA ASN A 13 -0.25 9.45 -8.19
C ASN A 13 -1.17 10.05 -7.11
N ILE A 14 -1.50 9.29 -6.07
CA ILE A 14 -2.33 9.74 -4.94
C ILE A 14 -1.66 10.91 -4.23
N PHE A 15 -0.37 10.81 -3.91
CA PHE A 15 0.34 11.88 -3.21
C PHE A 15 0.59 13.12 -4.08
N GLU A 16 0.85 12.94 -5.38
CA GLU A 16 0.95 14.06 -6.32
C GLU A 16 -0.39 14.80 -6.45
N LEU A 17 -1.50 14.06 -6.52
CA LEU A 17 -2.83 14.65 -6.52
C LEU A 17 -3.10 15.40 -5.22
N ALA A 18 -2.81 14.81 -4.06
CA ALA A 18 -3.00 15.47 -2.76
C ALA A 18 -2.23 16.79 -2.66
N VAL A 19 -0.96 16.82 -3.09
CA VAL A 19 -0.15 18.06 -3.13
C VAL A 19 -0.77 19.08 -4.08
N LYS A 20 -1.18 18.65 -5.27
CA LYS A 20 -1.80 19.54 -6.28
C LYS A 20 -3.08 20.18 -5.75
N GLU A 21 -3.92 19.41 -5.09
CA GLU A 21 -5.21 19.85 -4.55
C GLU A 21 -5.08 20.49 -3.15
N LYS A 22 -3.85 20.67 -2.64
CA LYS A 22 -3.56 21.24 -1.30
C LYS A 22 -4.27 20.49 -0.16
N ILE A 23 -4.34 19.17 -0.29
CA ILE A 23 -4.87 18.28 0.75
C ILE A 23 -3.71 17.86 1.65
N ASP A 24 -3.80 18.19 2.94
CA ASP A 24 -2.76 17.84 3.91
C ASP A 24 -2.90 16.41 4.46
N ALA A 25 -4.07 15.78 4.37
CA ALA A 25 -4.34 14.47 4.95
C ALA A 25 -4.90 13.46 3.93
N VAL A 26 -4.31 12.28 3.86
CA VAL A 26 -4.69 11.20 2.94
C VAL A 26 -4.98 9.92 3.71
N ALA A 27 -6.15 9.34 3.51
CA ALA A 27 -6.48 8.00 4.02
C ALA A 27 -6.29 6.95 2.91
N ILE A 28 -5.43 5.98 3.15
CA ILE A 28 -5.19 4.84 2.26
C ILE A 28 -5.86 3.62 2.88
N VAL A 29 -6.86 3.08 2.18
CA VAL A 29 -7.56 1.86 2.58
C VAL A 29 -7.09 0.72 1.68
N THR A 30 -6.59 -0.36 2.26
CA THR A 30 -6.12 -1.54 1.52
C THR A 30 -6.47 -2.84 2.23
N ILE A 31 -6.28 -3.97 1.58
CA ILE A 31 -6.51 -5.29 2.19
C ILE A 31 -5.33 -5.69 3.09
N ASP A 32 -5.60 -6.50 4.10
CA ASP A 32 -4.65 -6.94 5.14
C ASP A 32 -3.36 -7.50 4.55
N LEU A 33 -3.49 -8.31 3.48
CA LEU A 33 -2.38 -8.92 2.76
C LEU A 33 -1.41 -7.89 2.17
N HIS A 34 -1.91 -6.76 1.64
CA HIS A 34 -1.09 -5.77 0.95
C HIS A 34 -0.57 -4.66 1.87
N MET A 35 -1.16 -4.54 3.06
CA MET A 35 -0.85 -3.49 4.02
C MET A 35 0.66 -3.29 4.27
N PRO A 36 1.47 -4.33 4.55
CA PRO A 36 2.89 -4.13 4.85
C PRO A 36 3.67 -3.56 3.67
N ARG A 37 3.40 -4.06 2.45
CA ARG A 37 4.06 -3.55 1.23
C ARG A 37 3.65 -2.11 0.94
N THR A 38 2.37 -1.81 1.06
CA THR A 38 1.83 -0.45 0.88
C THR A 38 2.48 0.54 1.84
N LEU A 39 2.63 0.17 3.12
CA LEU A 39 3.32 0.99 4.12
C LEU A 39 4.77 1.29 3.74
N VAL A 40 5.54 0.26 3.37
CA VAL A 40 6.96 0.45 2.98
C VAL A 40 7.08 1.35 1.75
N MET A 41 6.26 1.13 0.72
CA MET A 41 6.27 1.97 -0.49
C MET A 41 5.83 3.40 -0.18
N ALA A 42 4.81 3.58 0.65
CA ALA A 42 4.32 4.90 1.01
C ALA A 42 5.36 5.68 1.84
N GLN A 43 6.03 5.04 2.80
CA GLN A 43 7.13 5.64 3.57
C GLN A 43 8.27 6.13 2.66
N ARG A 44 8.65 5.34 1.64
CA ARG A 44 9.65 5.77 0.65
C ARG A 44 9.23 7.05 -0.08
N HIS A 45 7.96 7.20 -0.42
CA HIS A 45 7.46 8.44 -1.02
C HIS A 45 7.42 9.58 -0.01
N LEU A 46 6.83 9.37 1.18
CA LEU A 46 6.70 10.40 2.22
C LEU A 46 8.05 10.96 2.70
N ALA A 47 9.14 10.19 2.55
CA ALA A 47 10.50 10.67 2.77
C ALA A 47 10.98 11.74 1.76
N LYS A 48 10.35 11.84 0.58
CA LYS A 48 10.68 12.85 -0.45
C LYS A 48 10.17 14.22 0.00
N HIS A 49 11.01 15.26 -0.16
CA HIS A 49 10.68 16.62 0.27
C HIS A 49 9.32 17.12 -0.25
N LYS A 50 8.94 16.77 -1.48
CA LYS A 50 7.66 17.16 -2.09
C LYS A 50 6.42 16.63 -1.36
N PHE A 51 6.53 15.54 -0.59
CA PHE A 51 5.40 14.91 0.11
C PHE A 51 5.48 15.03 1.64
N ARG A 52 6.50 15.71 2.18
CA ARG A 52 6.79 15.76 3.62
C ARG A 52 5.65 16.36 4.47
N ARG A 53 4.75 17.13 3.87
CA ARG A 53 3.61 17.76 4.54
C ARG A 53 2.37 16.87 4.62
N LEU A 54 2.33 15.74 3.92
CA LEU A 54 1.17 14.86 3.90
C LEU A 54 1.11 14.01 5.18
N ASP A 55 -0.02 14.06 5.90
CA ASP A 55 -0.42 13.09 6.92
C ASP A 55 -1.12 11.91 6.24
N ALA A 56 -0.40 10.81 6.05
CA ALA A 56 -0.95 9.59 5.47
C ALA A 56 -1.39 8.61 6.57
N ARG A 57 -2.67 8.25 6.60
CA ARG A 57 -3.25 7.25 7.50
C ARG A 57 -3.61 6.00 6.71
N PHE A 58 -3.40 4.84 7.32
CA PHE A 58 -3.58 3.56 6.65
C PHE A 58 -4.60 2.71 7.38
N PHE A 59 -5.52 2.11 6.63
CA PHE A 59 -6.60 1.29 7.15
C PHE A 59 -6.64 -0.04 6.43
N VAL A 60 -6.85 -1.10 7.20
CA VAL A 60 -7.11 -2.44 6.66
C VAL A 60 -8.61 -2.60 6.47
N SER A 61 -9.07 -2.81 5.25
CA SER A 61 -10.49 -2.86 4.92
C SER A 61 -11.22 -3.97 5.68
N GLU A 62 -10.59 -5.14 5.84
CA GLU A 62 -11.17 -6.25 6.60
C GLU A 62 -11.29 -5.94 8.09
N GLN A 63 -10.37 -5.14 8.64
CA GLN A 63 -10.45 -4.68 10.03
C GLN A 63 -11.62 -3.70 10.19
N VAL A 64 -11.73 -2.71 9.30
CA VAL A 64 -12.83 -1.72 9.31
C VAL A 64 -14.19 -2.42 9.20
N LEU A 65 -14.33 -3.39 8.30
CA LEU A 65 -15.57 -4.17 8.16
C LEU A 65 -15.87 -5.03 9.39
N ALA A 66 -14.85 -5.67 9.97
CA ALA A 66 -15.01 -6.51 11.16
C ALA A 66 -15.35 -5.68 12.41
N GLU A 67 -14.91 -4.42 12.49
CA GLU A 67 -15.28 -3.50 13.58
C GLU A 67 -16.70 -2.96 13.40
N ALA A 68 -17.12 -2.68 12.15
CA ALA A 68 -18.46 -2.15 11.85
C ALA A 68 -19.57 -3.19 12.03
N ASP A 69 -19.36 -4.44 11.59
CA ASP A 69 -20.28 -5.56 11.83
C ASP A 69 -19.49 -6.84 12.14
N PRO A 70 -19.15 -7.04 13.43
CA PRO A 70 -18.37 -8.20 13.87
C PRO A 70 -19.06 -9.54 13.61
N LYS A 71 -20.40 -9.58 13.65
CA LYS A 71 -21.17 -10.82 13.48
C LYS A 71 -21.09 -11.31 12.04
N THR A 72 -21.21 -10.40 11.08
CA THR A 72 -21.17 -10.74 9.65
C THR A 72 -19.75 -10.96 9.14
N TYR A 73 -18.80 -10.09 9.53
CA TYR A 73 -17.47 -10.06 8.90
C TYR A 73 -16.36 -10.65 9.76
N GLY A 74 -16.52 -10.74 11.09
CA GLY A 74 -15.48 -11.22 12.00
C GLY A 74 -15.06 -12.66 11.72
N GLN A 75 -16.02 -13.59 11.65
CA GLN A 75 -15.72 -15.00 11.36
C GLN A 75 -15.11 -15.19 9.97
N ARG A 76 -15.65 -14.50 8.96
CA ARG A 76 -15.14 -14.58 7.57
C ARG A 76 -13.69 -14.12 7.48
N ARG A 77 -13.36 -13.00 8.14
CA ARG A 77 -11.99 -12.49 8.22
C ARG A 77 -11.05 -13.52 8.83
N GLU A 78 -11.44 -14.12 9.95
CA GLU A 78 -10.58 -15.09 10.63
C GLU A 78 -10.34 -16.35 9.80
N THR A 79 -11.39 -16.85 9.12
CA THR A 79 -11.26 -17.97 8.19
C THR A 79 -10.30 -17.65 7.04
N LEU A 80 -10.40 -16.45 6.45
CA LEU A 80 -9.48 -16.03 5.39
C LEU A 80 -8.05 -15.92 5.88
N ARG A 81 -7.81 -15.31 7.06
CA ARG A 81 -6.48 -15.16 7.66
C ARG A 81 -5.79 -16.50 7.91
N ARG A 82 -6.55 -17.54 8.31
CA ARG A 82 -6.03 -18.90 8.54
C ARG A 82 -5.94 -19.77 7.29
N SER A 83 -6.35 -19.25 6.12
CA SER A 83 -6.40 -20.05 4.91
C SER A 83 -5.00 -20.35 4.35
N LYS A 84 -4.86 -21.51 3.69
CA LYS A 84 -3.63 -21.86 2.93
C LYS A 84 -3.34 -20.85 1.82
N ALA A 85 -4.38 -20.24 1.25
CA ALA A 85 -4.23 -19.21 0.22
C ALA A 85 -3.58 -17.95 0.78
N MET A 86 -4.00 -17.50 1.97
CA MET A 86 -3.38 -16.38 2.68
C MET A 86 -1.90 -16.66 2.94
N ALA A 87 -1.56 -17.83 3.50
CA ALA A 87 -0.16 -18.19 3.77
C ALA A 87 0.73 -18.16 2.51
N ARG A 88 0.25 -18.70 1.38
CA ARG A 88 0.99 -18.66 0.09
C ARG A 88 1.18 -17.24 -0.41
N ASN A 89 0.14 -16.41 -0.33
CA ASN A 89 0.21 -15.04 -0.80
C ASN A 89 1.09 -14.19 0.12
N TRP A 90 1.09 -14.45 1.43
CA TRP A 90 1.97 -13.78 2.38
C TRP A 90 3.45 -14.00 2.05
N ALA A 91 3.85 -15.24 1.69
CA ALA A 91 5.21 -15.51 1.25
C ALA A 91 5.60 -14.70 -0.01
N ARG A 92 4.66 -14.51 -0.95
CA ARG A 92 4.87 -13.67 -2.14
C ARG A 92 4.98 -12.19 -1.78
N GLU A 93 4.17 -11.73 -0.82
CA GLU A 93 4.25 -10.36 -0.31
C GLU A 93 5.58 -10.09 0.37
N GLN A 94 6.09 -11.03 1.18
CA GLN A 94 7.44 -10.91 1.77
C GLN A 94 8.53 -10.75 0.71
N LEU A 95 8.48 -11.53 -0.38
CA LEU A 95 9.40 -11.35 -1.52
C LEU A 95 9.23 -9.99 -2.19
N GLY A 96 7.99 -9.51 -2.31
CA GLY A 96 7.70 -8.17 -2.84
C GLY A 96 8.28 -7.07 -1.97
N ILE A 97 8.09 -7.14 -0.64
CA ILE A 97 8.64 -6.19 0.33
C ILE A 97 10.17 -6.20 0.27
N PHE A 98 10.78 -7.38 0.26
CA PHE A 98 12.24 -7.51 0.16
C PHE A 98 12.78 -6.78 -1.08
N LYS A 99 12.15 -6.97 -2.24
CA LYS A 99 12.51 -6.26 -3.48
C LYS A 99 12.34 -4.74 -3.40
N VAL A 100 11.39 -4.23 -2.62
CA VAL A 100 11.25 -2.77 -2.39
C VAL A 100 12.37 -2.26 -1.50
N ILE A 101 12.72 -3.00 -0.44
CA ILE A 101 13.77 -2.61 0.50
C ILE A 101 15.14 -2.64 -0.18
N THR A 102 15.41 -3.64 -1.02
CA THR A 102 16.67 -3.76 -1.77
C THR A 102 16.71 -2.92 -3.05
N ASP A 103 15.71 -2.04 -3.23
CA ASP A 103 15.54 -1.18 -4.40
C ASP A 103 15.56 -1.89 -5.76
N ALA A 104 15.23 -3.18 -5.78
CA ALA A 104 15.19 -3.99 -7.00
C ALA A 104 14.08 -3.56 -7.99
N TYR A 105 13.11 -2.76 -7.53
CA TYR A 105 12.10 -2.14 -8.39
C TYR A 105 12.54 -0.80 -9.01
N GLY A 106 13.61 -0.18 -8.48
CA GLY A 106 14.11 1.14 -8.87
C GLY A 106 13.12 2.29 -8.63
N ASP A 107 13.63 3.52 -8.69
CA ASP A 107 12.80 4.70 -8.90
C ASP A 107 12.59 4.90 -10.42
N GLU A 108 11.35 4.84 -10.89
CA GLU A 108 11.08 5.14 -12.31
C GLU A 108 11.41 6.61 -12.61
N LYS A 109 12.23 6.82 -13.65
CA LYS A 109 12.41 8.14 -14.25
C LYS A 109 11.08 8.55 -14.92
N PRO A 110 10.64 9.81 -14.78
CA PRO A 110 9.41 10.27 -15.43
C PRO A 110 9.49 10.00 -16.93
N LYS A 111 8.48 9.33 -17.49
CA LYS A 111 8.31 9.26 -18.94
C LYS A 111 7.91 10.65 -19.41
N VAL A 112 8.88 11.42 -19.89
CA VAL A 112 8.61 12.64 -20.64
C VAL A 112 7.91 12.20 -21.92
N ALA A 113 6.64 12.56 -22.07
CA ALA A 113 5.96 12.44 -23.35
C ALA A 113 6.68 13.40 -24.32
N ALA A 114 7.30 12.84 -25.36
CA ALA A 114 7.84 13.59 -26.49
C ALA A 114 6.70 14.07 -27.40
#